data_AF-A0AA50YWX6-F1
#
_entry.id   AF-A0AA50YWX6-F1
#
_cell.length_a   1.000
_cell.length_b   1.000
_cell.length_c   1.000
_cell.angle_alpha   90.00
_cell.angle_beta   90.00
_cell.angle_gamma   90.00
#
_symmetry.space_group_name_H-M   'P 1'
#
loop_
_entity.id
_entity.type
_entity.pdbx_description
1 polymer ?
#
loop_
_entity_poly.entity_id
_entity_poly.type
_entity_poly.pdbx_seq_one_letter_code
_entity_poly.pdbx_strand_id
1 'polypeptide(L)'
;YQPFNWNEYMKETNSAAAPQECFKQAPAPPVNDFKVNMKLEALDPRNLTSTCIATVVGVLGPRLRLRLDGSDNKNDFWRLVDAGDIHPIGHCEKNEGMLQPPLGFRMNASSWPMFLLKTLNGAEMAPSKAFQAEPPTPKSNLFTVGQKLEAVDKKNPQLICCATVGAVKNDQIHVTFDGWRGAFDYWCKFDSRDIFPVGWCARAGHQL
;
A
#
# COMPACT_ATOMS: atom_id res chain seq x y z
N TYR A 1 -9.95 17.92 -16.26
CA TYR A 1 -10.41 17.21 -15.05
C TYR A 1 -10.32 18.19 -13.89
N GLN A 2 -11.42 18.41 -13.17
CA GLN A 2 -11.38 19.18 -11.92
C GLN A 2 -11.05 18.22 -10.77
N PRO A 3 -10.14 18.56 -9.86
CA PRO A 3 -9.86 17.76 -8.67
C PRO A 3 -11.09 17.73 -7.76
N PHE A 4 -11.28 16.62 -7.04
CA PHE A 4 -12.36 16.48 -6.07
C PHE A 4 -12.27 17.56 -4.99
N ASN A 5 -13.37 18.29 -4.76
CA ASN A 5 -13.41 19.39 -3.81
C ASN A 5 -13.95 18.91 -2.45
N TRP A 6 -13.05 18.46 -1.58
CA TRP A 6 -13.41 18.02 -0.23
C TRP A 6 -14.12 19.09 0.60
N ASN A 7 -13.81 20.37 0.42
CA ASN A 7 -14.43 21.45 1.20
C ASN A 7 -15.92 21.63 0.85
N GLU A 8 -16.26 21.51 -0.42
CA GLU A 8 -17.65 21.55 -0.90
C GLU A 8 -18.39 20.29 -0.49
N TYR A 9 -17.79 19.12 -0.71
CA TYR A 9 -18.38 17.85 -0.34
C TYR A 9 -18.70 17.74 1.15
N MET A 10 -17.79 18.16 2.03
CA MET A 10 -18.01 18.15 3.49
C MET A 10 -19.17 19.05 3.92
N LYS A 11 -19.34 20.20 3.24
CA LYS A 11 -20.46 21.13 3.50
C LYS A 11 -21.78 20.51 3.05
N GLU A 12 -21.81 19.93 1.85
CA GLU A 12 -23.00 19.30 1.29
C GLU A 12 -23.48 18.10 2.11
N THR A 13 -22.54 17.27 2.60
CA THR A 13 -22.88 16.07 3.38
C THR A 13 -22.96 16.33 4.89
N ASN A 14 -22.75 17.57 5.34
CA ASN A 14 -22.65 17.95 6.76
C ASN A 14 -21.78 16.96 7.57
N SER A 15 -20.59 16.67 7.05
CA SER A 15 -19.69 15.64 7.61
C SER A 15 -18.37 16.24 8.07
N ALA A 16 -17.62 15.47 8.85
CA ALA A 16 -16.29 15.83 9.30
C ALA A 16 -15.25 14.86 8.74
N ALA A 17 -14.05 15.37 8.43
CA ALA A 17 -12.90 14.52 8.12
C ALA A 17 -12.38 13.84 9.40
N ALA A 18 -11.90 12.61 9.27
CA ALA A 18 -11.09 12.00 10.32
C ALA A 18 -9.77 12.79 10.49
N PRO A 19 -9.38 13.15 11.73
CA PRO A 19 -8.13 13.84 12.01
C PRO A 19 -6.87 13.05 11.59
N GLN A 20 -5.77 13.75 11.30
CA GLN A 20 -4.50 13.14 10.85
C GLN A 20 -3.97 12.09 11.86
N GLU A 21 -4.13 12.35 13.14
CA GLU A 21 -3.69 11.50 14.25
C GLU A 21 -4.38 10.13 14.30
N CYS A 22 -5.50 9.95 13.59
CA CYS A 22 -6.14 8.65 13.44
C CYS A 22 -5.34 7.69 12.55
N PHE A 23 -4.47 8.21 11.68
CA PHE A 23 -3.86 7.45 10.59
C PHE A 23 -2.40 7.10 10.86
N LYS A 24 -2.01 5.88 10.50
CA LYS A 24 -0.59 5.51 10.33
C LYS A 24 -0.08 6.02 8.97
N GLN A 25 -0.06 7.33 8.81
CA GLN A 25 0.42 8.02 7.61
C GLN A 25 1.30 9.22 8.01
N ALA A 26 2.33 9.49 7.23
CA ALA A 26 3.12 10.70 7.40
C ALA A 26 2.24 11.95 7.17
N PRO A 27 2.46 13.06 7.92
CA PRO A 27 1.70 14.30 7.74
C PRO A 27 1.78 14.85 6.30
N ALA A 28 2.96 14.74 5.69
CA ALA A 28 3.18 14.99 4.27
C ALA A 28 3.40 13.65 3.54
N PRO A 29 2.82 13.46 2.34
CA PRO A 29 3.09 12.27 1.54
C PRO A 29 4.60 12.09 1.29
N PRO A 30 5.13 10.87 1.43
CA PRO A 30 6.56 10.61 1.27
C PRO A 30 7.00 10.79 -0.19
N VAL A 31 8.25 11.21 -0.40
CA VAL A 31 8.82 11.37 -1.74
C VAL A 31 9.08 10.01 -2.36
N ASN A 32 8.73 9.86 -3.65
CA ASN A 32 8.92 8.62 -4.40
C ASN A 32 10.06 8.75 -5.42
N ASP A 33 11.19 8.11 -5.10
CA ASP A 33 12.37 8.07 -5.96
C ASP A 33 12.54 6.73 -6.71
N PHE A 34 11.53 5.84 -6.66
CA PHE A 34 11.57 4.58 -7.39
C PHE A 34 11.29 4.77 -8.87
N LYS A 35 11.87 3.88 -9.68
CA LYS A 35 11.64 3.80 -11.12
C LYS A 35 11.09 2.44 -11.50
N VAL A 36 10.32 2.41 -12.58
CA VAL A 36 9.88 1.16 -13.20
C VAL A 36 11.11 0.32 -13.56
N ASN A 37 11.00 -0.99 -13.38
CA ASN A 37 12.04 -2.02 -13.50
C ASN A 37 13.02 -2.14 -12.33
N MET A 38 13.00 -1.25 -11.34
CA MET A 38 13.76 -1.46 -10.11
C MET A 38 13.27 -2.70 -9.37
N LYS A 39 14.20 -3.46 -8.78
CA LYS A 39 13.93 -4.63 -7.96
C LYS A 39 14.12 -4.35 -6.47
N LEU A 40 13.27 -4.97 -5.66
CA LEU A 40 13.26 -4.88 -4.20
C LEU A 40 12.79 -6.20 -3.58
N GLU A 41 12.90 -6.30 -2.26
CA GLU A 41 12.32 -7.38 -1.48
C GLU A 41 10.95 -6.97 -0.93
N ALA A 42 9.95 -7.84 -1.03
CA ALA A 42 8.62 -7.59 -0.51
C ALA A 42 8.01 -8.86 0.11
N LEU A 43 7.15 -8.71 1.12
CA LEU A 43 6.32 -9.83 1.57
C LEU A 43 5.32 -10.24 0.47
N ASP A 44 5.16 -11.55 0.23
CA ASP A 44 4.12 -12.05 -0.69
C ASP A 44 2.73 -11.80 -0.06
N PRO A 45 1.84 -10.99 -0.67
CA PRO A 45 0.52 -10.72 -0.11
C PRO A 45 -0.35 -11.98 0.07
N ARG A 46 -0.02 -13.07 -0.62
CA ARG A 46 -0.72 -14.36 -0.54
C ARG A 46 -0.03 -15.33 0.43
N ASN A 47 1.19 -15.02 0.88
CA ASN A 47 1.90 -15.75 1.92
C ASN A 47 2.81 -14.79 2.72
N LEU A 48 2.26 -14.18 3.77
CA LEU A 48 2.93 -13.13 4.55
C LEU A 48 4.18 -13.59 5.31
N THR A 49 4.51 -14.89 5.30
CA THR A 49 5.76 -15.42 5.85
C THR A 49 6.92 -15.41 4.86
N SER A 50 6.62 -15.20 3.57
CA SER A 50 7.59 -15.26 2.48
C SER A 50 8.03 -13.86 2.06
N THR A 51 9.34 -13.60 2.15
CA THR A 51 9.97 -12.45 1.50
C THR A 51 10.43 -12.87 0.11
N CYS A 52 9.98 -12.16 -0.92
CA CYS A 52 10.22 -12.48 -2.33
C CYS A 52 10.88 -11.30 -3.04
N ILE A 53 11.50 -11.57 -4.21
CA ILE A 53 11.90 -10.51 -5.12
C ILE A 53 10.67 -9.96 -5.83
N ALA A 54 10.54 -8.63 -5.84
CA ALA A 54 9.52 -7.91 -6.56
C ALA A 54 10.14 -6.87 -7.51
N THR A 55 9.48 -6.65 -8.64
CA THR A 55 9.82 -5.60 -9.60
C THR A 55 8.76 -4.50 -9.55
N VAL A 56 9.20 -3.23 -9.58
CA VAL A 56 8.33 -2.07 -9.79
C VAL A 56 7.82 -2.08 -11.22
N VAL A 57 6.54 -2.40 -11.41
CA VAL A 57 5.88 -2.43 -12.74
C VAL A 57 5.07 -1.16 -13.01
N GLY A 58 4.92 -0.28 -12.03
CA GLY A 58 4.27 1.02 -12.16
C GLY A 58 4.45 1.88 -10.92
N VAL A 59 4.23 3.18 -11.07
CA VAL A 59 4.33 4.18 -10.00
C VAL A 59 3.11 5.09 -10.09
N LEU A 60 2.50 5.42 -8.95
CA LEU A 60 1.40 6.37 -8.86
C LEU A 60 1.46 7.12 -7.53
N GLY A 61 1.83 8.41 -7.58
CA GLY A 61 2.17 9.18 -6.38
C GLY A 61 3.24 8.46 -5.55
N PRO A 62 3.06 8.33 -4.22
CA PRO A 62 3.99 7.60 -3.34
C PRO A 62 3.75 6.09 -3.31
N ARG A 63 2.93 5.54 -4.22
CA ARG A 63 2.65 4.11 -4.29
C ARG A 63 3.38 3.45 -5.47
N LEU A 64 3.87 2.25 -5.21
CA LEU A 64 4.52 1.35 -6.15
C LEU A 64 3.54 0.24 -6.50
N ARG A 65 3.36 -0.01 -7.79
CA ARG A 65 2.74 -1.25 -8.27
C ARG A 65 3.85 -2.28 -8.43
N LEU A 66 3.75 -3.36 -7.66
CA LEU A 66 4.76 -4.40 -7.55
C LEU A 66 4.26 -5.71 -8.14
N ARG A 67 5.19 -6.45 -8.77
CA ARG A 67 4.97 -7.82 -9.24
C ARG A 67 6.07 -8.71 -8.69
N LEU A 68 5.71 -9.85 -8.12
CA LEU A 68 6.70 -10.84 -7.65
C LEU A 68 7.33 -11.53 -8.85
N ASP A 69 8.66 -11.53 -8.91
CA ASP A 69 9.42 -12.13 -9.99
C ASP A 69 9.18 -13.65 -10.07
N GLY A 70 8.89 -14.15 -11.28
CA GLY A 70 8.59 -15.56 -11.52
C GLY A 70 7.12 -15.94 -11.30
N SER A 71 6.28 -14.98 -10.88
CA SER A 71 4.83 -15.15 -10.77
C SER A 71 4.07 -14.64 -12.00
N ASP A 72 2.73 -14.57 -11.93
CA ASP A 72 1.87 -14.02 -12.98
C ASP A 72 1.73 -12.49 -12.93
N ASN A 73 0.96 -11.93 -13.88
CA ASN A 73 0.65 -10.50 -13.97
C ASN A 73 -0.77 -10.16 -13.50
N LYS A 74 -1.47 -11.10 -12.86
CA LYS A 74 -2.84 -10.95 -12.38
C LYS A 74 -2.90 -10.62 -10.89
N ASN A 75 -1.79 -10.81 -10.18
CA ASN A 75 -1.65 -10.59 -8.74
C ASN A 75 -0.66 -9.45 -8.42
N ASP A 76 -0.58 -8.43 -9.27
CA ASP A 76 0.15 -7.21 -8.92
C ASP A 76 -0.48 -6.58 -7.67
N PHE A 77 0.35 -5.97 -6.83
CA PHE A 77 -0.09 -5.35 -5.58
C PHE A 77 0.53 -3.98 -5.40
N TRP A 78 -0.09 -3.15 -4.56
CA TRP A 78 0.37 -1.79 -4.32
C TRP A 78 0.99 -1.65 -2.92
N ARG A 79 2.07 -0.88 -2.82
CA ARG A 79 2.72 -0.50 -1.56
C ARG A 79 3.15 0.95 -1.56
N LEU A 80 3.05 1.61 -0.42
CA LEU A 80 3.69 2.91 -0.25
C LEU A 80 5.22 2.75 -0.17
N VAL A 81 5.96 3.78 -0.57
CA VAL A 81 7.43 3.82 -0.44
C VAL A 81 7.95 3.77 1.00
N ASP A 82 7.08 4.03 1.98
CA ASP A 82 7.32 3.96 3.43
C ASP A 82 6.63 2.76 4.09
N ALA A 83 6.27 1.73 3.30
CA ALA A 83 5.68 0.51 3.84
C ALA A 83 6.74 -0.35 4.55
N GLY A 84 6.42 -0.84 5.75
CA GLY A 84 7.33 -1.70 6.52
C GLY A 84 7.51 -3.13 5.98
N ASP A 85 6.86 -3.47 4.86
CA ASP A 85 6.92 -4.79 4.23
C ASP A 85 7.64 -4.78 2.87
N ILE A 86 8.33 -3.68 2.53
CA ILE A 86 9.24 -3.57 1.38
C ILE A 86 10.63 -3.14 1.82
N HIS A 87 11.67 -3.72 1.22
CA HIS A 87 13.06 -3.51 1.62
C HIS A 87 14.02 -3.55 0.43
N PRO A 88 15.21 -2.92 0.52
CA PRO A 88 16.25 -3.10 -0.47
C PRO A 88 16.73 -4.56 -0.51
N ILE A 89 17.21 -5.00 -1.68
CA ILE A 89 17.80 -6.34 -1.85
C ILE A 89 18.98 -6.51 -0.88
N GLY A 90 19.02 -7.66 -0.20
CA GLY A 90 19.99 -8.01 0.84
C GLY A 90 19.46 -7.80 2.26
N HIS A 91 18.28 -7.18 2.44
CA HIS A 91 17.70 -7.00 3.77
C HIS A 91 17.31 -8.33 4.41
N CYS A 92 16.68 -9.25 3.67
CA CYS A 92 16.28 -10.56 4.16
C CYS A 92 17.49 -11.35 4.67
N GLU A 93 18.56 -11.43 3.88
CA GLU A 93 19.81 -12.10 4.26
C GLU A 93 20.47 -11.46 5.50
N LYS A 94 20.52 -10.12 5.55
CA LYS A 94 21.07 -9.39 6.69
C LYS A 94 20.34 -9.68 8.02
N ASN A 95 19.07 -10.04 7.95
CA ASN A 95 18.26 -10.41 9.10
C ASN A 95 18.12 -11.95 9.24
N GLU A 96 19.12 -12.71 8.77
CA GLU A 96 19.20 -14.17 8.88
C GLU A 96 18.05 -14.93 8.19
N GLY A 97 17.32 -14.24 7.30
CA GLY A 97 16.26 -14.81 6.49
C GLY A 97 16.75 -15.37 5.16
N MET A 98 15.84 -16.05 4.46
CA MET A 98 16.09 -16.56 3.11
C MET A 98 14.93 -16.17 2.19
N LEU A 99 15.28 -15.61 1.03
CA LEU A 99 14.30 -15.27 -0.01
C LEU A 99 13.57 -16.54 -0.47
N GLN A 100 12.25 -16.45 -0.51
CA GLN A 100 11.36 -17.53 -0.89
C GLN A 100 10.82 -17.31 -2.32
N PRO A 101 10.53 -18.37 -3.07
CA PRO A 101 9.75 -18.25 -4.30
C PRO A 101 8.34 -17.71 -3.95
N PRO A 102 7.73 -16.89 -4.82
CA PRO A 102 6.35 -16.44 -4.60
C PRO A 102 5.38 -17.62 -4.62
N LEU A 103 4.24 -17.51 -3.93
CA LEU A 103 3.22 -18.57 -3.89
C LEU A 103 2.76 -18.99 -5.30
N GLY A 104 2.72 -18.03 -6.23
CA GLY A 104 2.38 -18.25 -7.64
C GLY A 104 3.58 -18.49 -8.55
N PHE A 105 4.70 -18.99 -8.03
CA PHE A 105 5.89 -19.27 -8.83
C PHE A 105 5.58 -20.28 -9.95
N ARG A 106 5.91 -19.90 -11.19
CA ARG A 106 5.51 -20.64 -12.39
C ARG A 106 6.46 -21.78 -12.78
N MET A 107 7.56 -21.95 -12.06
CA MET A 107 8.52 -23.03 -12.26
C MET A 107 8.49 -24.00 -11.07
N ASN A 108 9.20 -25.13 -11.20
CA ASN A 108 9.37 -26.04 -10.06
C ASN A 108 10.24 -25.40 -8.95
N ALA A 109 10.02 -25.83 -7.71
CA ALA A 109 10.75 -25.29 -6.55
C ALA A 109 12.27 -25.47 -6.67
N SER A 110 12.74 -26.56 -7.28
CA SER A 110 14.16 -26.81 -7.49
C SER A 110 14.84 -25.82 -8.45
N SER A 111 14.09 -25.10 -9.29
CA SER A 111 14.62 -24.04 -10.15
C SER A 111 14.86 -22.72 -9.42
N TRP A 112 14.34 -22.56 -8.19
CA TRP A 112 14.36 -21.27 -7.48
C TRP A 112 15.78 -20.68 -7.31
N PRO A 113 16.81 -21.43 -6.86
CA PRO A 113 18.15 -20.85 -6.68
C PRO A 113 18.74 -20.27 -7.97
N MET A 114 18.60 -21.00 -9.07
CA MET A 114 19.08 -20.55 -10.39
C MET A 114 18.23 -19.40 -10.95
N PHE A 115 16.91 -19.44 -10.72
CA PHE A 115 16.01 -18.36 -11.09
C PHE A 115 16.38 -17.06 -10.38
N LEU A 116 16.63 -17.10 -9.07
CA LEU A 116 17.02 -15.95 -8.26
C LEU A 116 18.34 -15.35 -8.76
N LEU A 117 19.37 -16.18 -8.94
CA LEU A 117 20.66 -15.75 -9.47
C LEU A 117 20.52 -15.04 -10.82
N LYS A 118 19.77 -15.65 -11.75
CA LYS A 118 19.53 -15.06 -13.07
C LYS A 118 18.73 -13.77 -13.01
N THR A 119 17.75 -13.69 -12.12
CA THR A 119 16.87 -12.53 -11.96
C THR A 119 17.62 -11.32 -11.40
N LEU A 120 18.58 -11.55 -10.49
CA LEU A 120 19.36 -10.48 -9.87
C LEU A 120 20.60 -10.08 -10.67
N ASN A 121 21.12 -10.96 -11.53
CA ASN A 121 22.29 -10.65 -12.36
C ASN A 121 21.99 -9.50 -13.35
N GLY A 122 22.71 -8.39 -13.19
CA GLY A 122 22.55 -7.18 -14.02
C GLY A 122 21.26 -6.41 -13.77
N ALA A 123 20.49 -6.74 -12.73
CA ALA A 123 19.25 -6.04 -12.41
C ALA A 123 19.52 -4.67 -11.75
N GLU A 124 18.66 -3.69 -12.06
CA GLU A 124 18.65 -2.41 -11.35
C GLU A 124 17.98 -2.61 -9.98
N MET A 125 18.77 -2.56 -8.91
CA MET A 125 18.26 -2.67 -7.54
C MET A 125 17.79 -1.30 -7.05
N ALA A 126 16.64 -1.25 -6.40
CA ALA A 126 16.19 -0.02 -5.74
C ALA A 126 17.20 0.39 -4.66
N PRO A 127 17.73 1.63 -4.69
CA PRO A 127 18.72 2.05 -3.71
C PRO A 127 18.07 2.25 -2.34
N SER A 128 18.77 1.94 -1.24
CA SER A 128 18.22 2.02 0.12
C SER A 128 17.63 3.40 0.47
N LYS A 129 18.17 4.48 -0.11
CA LYS A 129 17.67 5.86 0.07
C LYS A 129 16.28 6.12 -0.51
N ALA A 130 15.80 5.27 -1.42
CA ALA A 130 14.46 5.40 -1.99
C ALA A 130 13.37 4.91 -1.02
N PHE A 131 13.73 4.02 -0.09
CA PHE A 131 12.84 3.50 0.94
C PHE A 131 12.70 4.53 2.05
N GLN A 132 11.47 4.96 2.31
CA GLN A 132 11.16 5.99 3.27
C GLN A 132 10.85 5.37 4.65
N ALA A 133 11.05 6.13 5.73
CA ALA A 133 10.81 5.64 7.07
C ALA A 133 9.31 5.45 7.34
N GLU A 134 8.93 4.31 7.93
CA GLU A 134 7.53 4.05 8.25
C GLU A 134 6.98 5.07 9.27
N PRO A 135 5.79 5.65 9.06
CA PRO A 135 5.20 6.58 10.01
C PRO A 135 4.83 5.91 11.34
N PRO A 136 4.81 6.67 12.45
CA PRO A 136 4.47 6.12 13.76
C PRO A 136 3.05 5.58 13.80
N THR A 137 2.87 4.41 14.42
CA THR A 137 1.55 3.82 14.65
C THR A 137 0.78 4.64 15.70
N PRO A 138 -0.48 5.03 15.44
CA PRO A 138 -1.32 5.66 16.46
C PRO A 138 -1.49 4.72 17.67
N LYS A 139 -1.53 5.27 18.89
CA LYS A 139 -1.55 4.47 20.12
C LYS A 139 -2.85 3.70 20.34
N SER A 140 -3.94 4.15 19.73
CA SER A 140 -5.28 3.61 19.87
C SER A 140 -6.14 3.99 18.67
N ASN A 141 -7.26 3.30 18.49
CA ASN A 141 -8.25 3.68 17.50
C ASN A 141 -8.93 5.02 17.89
N LEU A 142 -8.67 6.08 17.12
CA LEU A 142 -9.23 7.41 17.32
C LEU A 142 -10.37 7.74 16.33
N PHE A 143 -10.73 6.80 15.45
CA PHE A 143 -11.80 7.02 14.48
C PHE A 143 -13.17 7.07 15.15
N THR A 144 -14.06 7.87 14.59
CA THR A 144 -15.46 7.98 15.00
C THR A 144 -16.38 7.68 13.82
N VAL A 145 -17.52 7.03 14.09
CA VAL A 145 -18.53 6.73 13.06
C VAL A 145 -18.99 8.02 12.39
N GLY A 146 -19.11 7.99 11.06
CA GLY A 146 -19.50 9.13 10.23
C GLY A 146 -18.34 10.01 9.76
N GLN A 147 -17.12 9.82 10.28
CA GLN A 147 -15.96 10.55 9.77
C GLN A 147 -15.63 10.11 8.34
N LYS A 148 -15.21 11.07 7.52
CA LYS A 148 -14.79 10.85 6.13
C LYS A 148 -13.27 10.71 6.03
N LEU A 149 -12.85 9.88 5.09
CA LEU A 149 -11.46 9.58 4.78
C LEU A 149 -11.30 9.22 3.29
N GLU A 150 -10.05 9.02 2.87
CA GLU A 150 -9.69 8.44 1.58
C GLU A 150 -9.25 6.99 1.80
N ALA A 151 -9.73 6.03 1.01
CA ALA A 151 -9.45 4.62 1.22
C ALA A 151 -9.19 3.86 -0.09
N VAL A 152 -8.26 2.89 -0.06
CA VAL A 152 -8.00 2.00 -1.20
C VAL A 152 -9.19 1.07 -1.41
N ASP A 153 -9.70 0.98 -2.64
CA ASP A 153 -10.63 -0.09 -3.00
C ASP A 153 -9.86 -1.42 -3.07
N LYS A 154 -10.08 -2.32 -2.10
CA LYS A 154 -9.40 -3.63 -2.06
C LYS A 154 -9.72 -4.52 -3.26
N LYS A 155 -10.82 -4.28 -3.99
CA LYS A 155 -11.15 -4.99 -5.23
C LYS A 155 -10.44 -4.39 -6.44
N ASN A 156 -10.15 -3.10 -6.40
CA ASN A 156 -9.40 -2.38 -7.44
C ASN A 156 -8.28 -1.53 -6.79
N PRO A 157 -7.16 -2.14 -6.34
CA PRO A 157 -6.20 -1.46 -5.47
C PRO A 157 -5.46 -0.25 -6.08
N GLN A 158 -5.62 -0.04 -7.39
CA GLN A 158 -5.18 1.19 -8.05
C GLN A 158 -6.02 2.42 -7.62
N LEU A 159 -7.28 2.23 -7.23
CA LEU A 159 -8.18 3.30 -6.82
C LEU A 159 -7.99 3.63 -5.34
N ILE A 160 -7.96 4.93 -5.05
CA ILE A 160 -8.23 5.48 -3.73
C ILE A 160 -9.50 6.29 -3.91
N CYS A 161 -10.48 6.11 -3.03
CA CYS A 161 -11.82 6.67 -3.19
C CYS A 161 -12.25 7.43 -1.93
N CYS A 162 -13.25 8.29 -2.09
CA CYS A 162 -13.98 8.88 -0.97
C CYS A 162 -14.69 7.79 -0.15
N ALA A 163 -14.45 7.79 1.16
CA ALA A 163 -15.01 6.79 2.07
C ALA A 163 -15.45 7.41 3.40
N THR A 164 -16.28 6.66 4.11
CA THR A 164 -16.83 7.01 5.42
C THR A 164 -16.58 5.87 6.41
N VAL A 165 -16.31 6.19 7.68
CA VAL A 165 -16.28 5.21 8.78
C VAL A 165 -17.72 4.81 9.11
N GLY A 166 -18.15 3.64 8.64
CA GLY A 166 -19.51 3.14 8.88
C GLY A 166 -19.71 2.54 10.27
N ALA A 167 -18.66 1.99 10.88
CA ALA A 167 -18.68 1.39 12.22
C ALA A 167 -17.28 1.33 12.82
N VAL A 168 -17.18 1.25 14.15
CA VAL A 168 -15.93 1.08 14.90
C VAL A 168 -16.08 -0.08 15.87
N LYS A 169 -15.11 -1.00 15.89
CA LYS A 169 -15.09 -2.16 16.79
C LYS A 169 -13.66 -2.44 17.25
N ASN A 170 -13.35 -2.09 18.49
CA ASN A 170 -12.00 -2.19 19.07
C ASN A 170 -10.98 -1.50 18.14
N ASP A 171 -9.95 -2.23 17.70
CA ASP A 171 -8.92 -1.72 16.80
C ASP A 171 -9.32 -1.75 15.31
N GLN A 172 -10.58 -2.07 14.99
CA GLN A 172 -11.05 -2.11 13.62
C GLN A 172 -12.06 -1.02 13.30
N ILE A 173 -12.02 -0.55 12.06
CA ILE A 173 -13.01 0.34 11.47
C ILE A 173 -13.64 -0.34 10.25
N HIS A 174 -14.92 -0.07 10.03
CA HIS A 174 -15.64 -0.45 8.83
C HIS A 174 -15.58 0.70 7.85
N VAL A 175 -14.86 0.50 6.74
CA VAL A 175 -14.74 1.47 5.66
C VAL A 175 -15.87 1.23 4.67
N THR A 176 -16.67 2.27 4.43
CA THR A 176 -17.75 2.26 3.44
C THR A 176 -17.48 3.27 2.34
N PHE A 177 -17.73 2.92 1.08
CA PHE A 177 -17.44 3.79 -0.05
C PHE A 177 -18.63 4.66 -0.45
N ASP A 178 -18.41 5.98 -0.49
CA ASP A 178 -19.48 6.94 -0.74
C ASP A 178 -20.04 6.76 -2.18
N GLY A 179 -21.36 6.68 -2.31
CA GLY A 179 -22.03 6.44 -3.60
C GLY A 179 -22.14 4.97 -4.02
N TRP A 180 -21.60 4.02 -3.24
CA TRP A 180 -21.67 2.60 -3.53
C TRP A 180 -22.53 1.83 -2.51
N ARG A 181 -23.21 0.76 -2.95
CA ARG A 181 -24.16 -0.01 -2.12
C ARG A 181 -23.48 -1.10 -1.29
N GLY A 182 -22.39 -0.77 -0.62
CA GLY A 182 -21.72 -1.67 0.33
C GLY A 182 -20.91 -2.84 -0.25
N ALA A 183 -21.00 -3.08 -1.57
CA ALA A 183 -20.31 -4.20 -2.20
C ALA A 183 -18.77 -4.12 -2.13
N PHE A 184 -18.21 -2.96 -1.81
CA PHE A 184 -16.77 -2.70 -1.72
C PHE A 184 -16.32 -2.50 -0.26
N ASP A 185 -17.25 -2.47 0.69
CA ASP A 185 -16.97 -2.20 2.09
C ASP A 185 -16.06 -3.28 2.67
N TYR A 186 -15.24 -2.88 3.64
CA TYR A 186 -14.40 -3.82 4.35
C TYR A 186 -14.09 -3.34 5.76
N TRP A 187 -13.74 -4.31 6.61
CA TRP A 187 -13.09 -4.03 7.88
C TRP A 187 -11.57 -3.96 7.71
N CYS A 188 -10.94 -3.01 8.37
CA CYS A 188 -9.49 -2.94 8.51
C CYS A 188 -9.11 -2.46 9.91
N LYS A 189 -7.86 -2.70 10.30
CA LYS A 189 -7.33 -2.07 11.50
C LYS A 189 -7.23 -0.55 11.32
N PHE A 190 -7.31 0.20 12.42
CA PHE A 190 -7.16 1.66 12.41
C PHE A 190 -5.77 2.12 11.93
N ASP A 191 -4.75 1.26 12.06
CA ASP A 191 -3.38 1.52 11.60
C ASP A 191 -3.10 0.99 10.19
N SER A 192 -4.14 0.63 9.44
CA SER A 192 -4.02 0.18 8.06
C SER A 192 -3.32 1.24 7.19
N ARG A 193 -2.41 0.78 6.32
CA ARG A 193 -1.73 1.64 5.35
C ARG A 193 -2.58 1.95 4.11
N ASP A 194 -3.80 1.40 4.05
CA ASP A 194 -4.76 1.54 2.94
C ASP A 194 -5.83 2.63 3.18
N ILE A 195 -5.71 3.37 4.29
CA ILE A 195 -6.58 4.49 4.64
C ILE A 195 -5.75 5.76 4.84
N PHE A 196 -6.31 6.88 4.41
CA PHE A 196 -5.63 8.16 4.33
C PHE A 196 -6.51 9.32 4.80
N PRO A 197 -5.92 10.37 5.38
CA PRO A 197 -6.65 11.58 5.75
C PRO A 197 -7.16 12.30 4.50
N VAL A 198 -8.23 13.07 4.67
CA VAL A 198 -8.81 13.87 3.60
C VAL A 198 -7.78 14.80 2.93
N GLY A 199 -7.80 14.81 1.59
CA GLY A 199 -6.91 15.60 0.76
C GLY A 199 -5.52 15.00 0.58
N TRP A 200 -5.26 13.79 1.08
CA TRP A 200 -3.96 13.13 0.95
C TRP A 200 -3.62 12.86 -0.52
N CYS A 201 -4.57 12.35 -1.31
CA CYS A 201 -4.40 12.09 -2.75
C CYS A 201 -3.98 13.34 -3.51
N ALA A 202 -4.65 14.47 -3.26
CA ALA A 202 -4.30 15.75 -3.88
C ALA A 202 -2.87 16.19 -3.56
N ARG A 203 -2.43 16.04 -2.29
CA ARG A 203 -1.03 16.34 -1.89
C ARG A 203 -0.02 15.35 -2.48
N ALA A 204 -0.44 14.10 -2.68
CA ALA A 204 0.38 13.00 -3.16
C ALA A 204 0.49 12.93 -4.70
N GLY A 205 -0.21 13.80 -5.44
CA GLY A 205 -0.32 13.71 -6.90
C GLY A 205 -1.06 12.45 -7.36
N HIS A 206 -1.93 11.91 -6.50
CA HIS A 206 -2.76 10.75 -6.77
C HIS A 206 -4.17 11.19 -7.16
N GLN A 207 -4.78 10.51 -8.12
CA GLN A 207 -6.18 10.77 -8.47
C GLN A 207 -7.09 10.14 -7.41
N LEU A 208 -8.02 10.94 -6.89
CA LEU A 208 -9.13 10.48 -6.06
C LEU A 208 -10.33 10.12 -6.95
#